data_AF-A0A432IMB9-F1
#
_entry.id   AF-A0A432IMB9-F1
#
_cell.length_a   1.000
_cell.length_b   1.000
_cell.length_c   1.000
_cell.angle_alpha   90.00
_cell.angle_beta   90.00
_cell.angle_gamma   90.00
#
_symmetry.space_group_name_H-M   'P 1'
#
loop_
_entity.id
_entity.type
_entity.pdbx_description
1 polymer ?
#
loop_
_entity_poly.entity_id
_entity_poly.type
_entity_poly.pdbx_seq_one_letter_code
_entity_poly.pdbx_strand_id
1 'polypeptide(L)' 'MFLRKKKNKSGSISIQIISKSGGKYKVIKTIGCGRTEQEVQKLEYLGKQELEHLSFQPKLFVSETDTMIDSIFDTWVRN' A
#
# COMPACT_ATOMS: atom_id res chain seq x y z
N MET A 1 -6.34 -1.92 0.00
CA MET A 1 -5.10 -1.19 -0.40
C MET A 1 -5.52 0.12 -1.04
N PHE A 2 -4.67 1.15 -1.06
CA PHE A 2 -4.99 2.43 -1.68
C PHE A 2 -3.76 3.11 -2.28
N LEU A 3 -3.99 4.02 -3.22
CA LEU A 3 -2.95 4.82 -3.84
C LEU A 3 -2.60 6.03 -2.96
N ARG A 4 -1.31 6.29 -2.74
CA ARG A 4 -0.78 7.44 -1.99
C ARG A 4 0.15 8.26 -2.87
N LYS A 5 -0.06 9.58 -2.91
CA LYS A 5 0.93 10.57 -3.36
C LYS A 5 1.83 10.97 -2.19
N LYS A 6 3.15 10.86 -2.36
CA LYS A 6 4.14 11.30 -1.36
C LYS A 6 5.06 12.34 -1.99
N LYS A 7 5.02 13.58 -1.52
CA LYS A 7 5.99 14.62 -1.90
C LYS A 7 7.36 14.31 -1.29
N ASN A 8 8.39 14.27 -2.12
CA ASN A 8 9.78 14.00 -1.73
C ASN A 8 10.54 15.30 -1.50
N LYS A 9 11.62 15.22 -0.69
CA LYS A 9 12.52 16.37 -0.43
C LYS A 9 13.17 16.92 -1.72
N SER A 10 13.32 16.08 -2.74
CA SER A 10 13.84 16.46 -4.07
C SER A 10 12.85 17.24 -4.95
N GLY A 11 11.63 17.48 -4.48
CA GLY A 11 10.56 18.13 -5.25
C GLY A 11 9.73 17.19 -6.12
N SER A 12 10.15 15.93 -6.30
CA SER A 12 9.35 14.90 -6.97
C SER A 12 8.18 14.40 -6.10
N ILE A 13 7.19 13.78 -6.71
CA ILE A 13 6.06 13.09 -6.06
C ILE A 13 6.17 11.60 -6.39
N SER A 14 6.24 10.76 -5.35
CA SER A 14 6.15 9.31 -5.48
C SER A 14 4.70 8.85 -5.45
N ILE A 15 4.33 7.96 -6.37
CA ILE A 15 3.04 7.25 -6.37
C ILE A 15 3.25 5.85 -5.79
N GLN A 16 2.51 5.51 -4.75
CA GLN A 16 2.69 4.28 -3.99
C GLN A 16 1.36 3.59 -3.72
N ILE A 17 1.39 2.26 -3.67
CA ILE A 17 0.28 1.44 -3.18
C ILE A 17 0.56 1.10 -1.72
N ILE A 18 -0.39 1.42 -0.86
CA ILE A 18 -0.33 1.21 0.58
C ILE A 18 -1.35 0.13 0.98
N SER A 19 -0.92 -0.85 1.76
CA SER A 19 -1.85 -1.72 2.50
C SER A 19 -2.11 -1.15 3.90
N LYS A 20 -3.32 -1.40 4.39
CA LYS A 20 -3.67 -1.25 5.80
C LYS A 20 -4.03 -2.65 6.30
N SER A 21 -3.24 -3.20 7.20
CA SER A 21 -3.44 -4.51 7.83
C SER A 21 -2.90 -4.46 9.26
N GLY A 22 -3.59 -5.09 10.22
CA GLY A 22 -3.20 -5.07 11.64
C GLY A 22 -3.00 -3.66 12.21
N GLY A 23 -3.82 -2.69 11.79
CA GLY A 23 -3.70 -1.27 12.20
C GLY A 23 -2.49 -0.51 11.63
N LYS A 24 -1.60 -1.16 10.89
CA LYS A 24 -0.36 -0.58 10.35
C LYS A 24 -0.49 -0.27 8.85
N TYR A 25 0.26 0.75 8.41
CA TYR A 25 0.41 1.08 7.00
C TYR A 25 1.72 0.50 6.46
N LYS A 26 1.66 -0.27 5.37
CA LYS A 26 2.84 -0.81 4.68
C LYS A 26 2.84 -0.40 3.21
N VAL A 27 3.99 0.03 2.70
CA VAL A 27 4.17 0.23 1.27
C VAL A 27 4.26 -1.14 0.61
N ILE A 28 3.30 -1.45 -0.27
CA ILE A 28 3.30 -2.70 -1.02
C ILE A 28 4.12 -2.55 -2.30
N LYS A 29 3.92 -1.43 -3.02
CA LYS A 29 4.63 -1.15 -4.27
C LYS A 29 4.79 0.35 -4.47
N THR A 30 5.93 0.77 -5.00
CA THR A 30 6.09 2.12 -5.55
C THR A 30 5.93 2.01 -7.06
N ILE A 31 5.02 2.78 -7.64
CA ILE A 31 4.77 2.80 -9.09
C ILE A 31 5.85 3.61 -9.80
N GLY A 32 6.29 4.71 -9.18
CA GLY A 32 7.36 5.56 -9.67
C GLY A 32 7.34 6.92 -8.98
N CYS A 33 8.14 7.86 -9.50
CA CYS A 33 8.10 9.26 -9.11
C CYS A 33 8.08 10.18 -10.34
N GLY A 34 7.41 11.31 -10.22
CA GLY A 34 7.33 12.36 -11.25
C GLY A 34 7.56 13.73 -10.65
N ARG A 35 7.97 14.71 -11.45
CA ARG A 35 8.10 16.12 -11.04
C ARG A 35 7.04 17.00 -11.68
N THR A 36 6.61 16.64 -12.89
CA THR A 36 5.55 17.33 -13.62
C THR A 36 4.19 16.73 -13.31
N GLU A 37 3.14 17.52 -13.48
CA GLU A 37 1.76 17.06 -13.29
C GLU A 37 1.42 15.90 -14.24
N GLN A 38 1.90 15.95 -15.48
CA GLN A 38 1.68 14.92 -16.50
C GLN A 38 2.31 13.58 -16.10
N GLU A 39 3.55 13.59 -15.58
CA GLU A 39 4.21 12.39 -15.06
C GLU A 39 3.44 11.80 -13.88
N VAL A 40 2.99 12.65 -12.96
CA VAL A 40 2.22 12.23 -11.78
C VAL A 40 0.90 11.59 -12.20
N GLN A 41 0.16 12.21 -13.12
CA GLN A 41 -1.11 11.67 -13.63
C GLN A 41 -0.92 10.32 -14.34
N LYS A 42 0.13 10.19 -15.16
CA LYS A 42 0.48 8.91 -15.80
C LYS A 42 0.75 7.83 -14.75
N LEU A 43 1.53 8.15 -13.72
CA LEU A 43 1.84 7.21 -12.63
C LEU A 43 0.60 6.87 -11.81
N GLU A 44 -0.33 7.80 -11.62
CA GLU A 44 -1.61 7.51 -10.96
C GLU A 44 -2.47 6.54 -11.75
N TYR A 45 -2.56 6.72 -13.06
CA TYR A 45 -3.28 5.81 -13.94
C TYR A 45 -2.72 4.39 -13.86
N LEU A 46 -1.39 4.25 -14.04
CA LEU A 46 -0.71 2.95 -13.89
C LEU A 46 -0.91 2.35 -12.50
N GLY A 47 -0.87 3.19 -11.47
CA GLY A 47 -1.10 2.77 -10.10
C GLY A 47 -2.51 2.26 -9.83
N LYS A 48 -3.54 2.81 -10.48
CA LYS A 48 -4.91 2.31 -10.40
C LYS A 48 -5.05 0.93 -11.03
N GLN A 49 -4.48 0.74 -12.23
CA GLN A 49 -4.46 -0.57 -12.89
C GLN A 49 -3.76 -1.63 -12.04
N GLU A 50 -2.60 -1.28 -11.49
CA GLU A 50 -1.85 -2.17 -10.61
C GLU A 50 -2.62 -2.48 -9.31
N LEU A 51 -3.30 -1.48 -8.73
CA LEU A 51 -4.12 -1.68 -7.53
C LEU A 51 -5.28 -2.65 -7.79
N GLU A 52 -5.95 -2.53 -8.93
CA GLU A 52 -6.99 -3.47 -9.36
C GLU A 52 -6.40 -4.87 -9.52
N HIS A 53 -5.30 -5.02 -10.25
CA HIS A 53 -4.62 -6.31 -10.45
C HIS A 53 -4.27 -6.98 -9.11
N LEU A 54 -3.71 -6.23 -8.16
CA LEU A 54 -3.37 -6.72 -6.82
C LEU A 54 -4.60 -7.05 -5.97
N SER A 55 -5.73 -6.38 -6.21
CA SER A 55 -6.98 -6.65 -5.50
C SER A 55 -7.67 -7.93 -5.98
N PHE A 56 -7.47 -8.32 -7.25
CA PHE A 56 -7.99 -9.56 -7.81
C PHE A 56 -7.14 -10.79 -7.47
N GLN A 57 -5.90 -10.62 -7.02
CA GLN A 57 -5.11 -11.74 -6.54
C GLN A 57 -5.64 -12.17 -5.16
N PRO A 58 -6.14 -13.41 -4.99
CA PRO A 58 -6.40 -13.96 -3.67
C PRO A 58 -5.10 -13.87 -2.87
N LYS A 59 -5.16 -13.40 -1.62
CA LYS A 59 -4.03 -13.50 -0.71
C LYS A 59 -3.78 -14.98 -0.42
N LEU A 60 -3.07 -15.65 -1.32
CA LEU A 60 -2.75 -17.07 -1.22
C LEU A 60 -1.80 -17.35 -0.05
N PHE A 61 -1.16 -16.30 0.46
CA PHE A 61 -0.34 -16.34 1.67
C PHE A 61 -0.70 -15.15 2.55
N VAL A 62 -1.61 -15.38 3.50
CA VAL A 62 -1.53 -14.67 4.78
C VAL A 62 -0.35 -15.32 5.48
N SER A 63 0.77 -14.61 5.67
CA SER A 63 1.86 -15.19 6.44
C SER A 63 1.31 -15.55 7.81
N GLU A 64 1.54 -16.79 8.26
CA GLU A 64 1.02 -17.31 9.53
C GLU A 64 1.35 -16.39 10.72
N THR A 65 2.43 -15.62 10.59
CA THR A 65 2.85 -14.58 11.52
C THR A 65 1.87 -13.43 11.65
N ASP A 66 1.24 -12.97 10.56
CA ASP A 66 0.32 -11.82 10.58
C ASP A 66 -1.00 -12.19 11.26
N THR A 67 -1.50 -13.42 11.07
CA THR A 67 -2.67 -13.95 11.79
C THR A 67 -2.38 -14.19 13.27
N MET A 68 -1.19 -14.72 13.61
CA MET A 68 -0.83 -14.92 15.01
C MET A 68 -0.72 -13.59 15.76
N ILE A 69 -0.11 -12.57 15.14
CA ILE A 69 0.02 -11.24 15.74
C ILE A 69 -1.36 -10.63 16.02
N ASP A 70 -2.28 -10.65 15.05
CA ASP A 70 -3.63 -10.09 15.24
C ASP A 70 -4.39 -10.85 16.35
N SER A 71 -4.28 -12.19 16.42
CA SER A 71 -4.93 -12.99 17.47
C SER A 71 -4.38 -12.73 18.89
N ILE A 72 -3.08 -12.48 19.00
CA ILE A 72 -2.43 -12.14 20.28
C ILE A 72 -2.91 -10.76 20.72
N PHE A 73 -2.92 -9.77 19.82
CA PHE A 73 -3.38 -8.42 20.17
C PHE A 73 -4.86 -8.40 20.60
N ASP A 74 -5.74 -9.15 19.95
CA ASP A 74 -7.16 -9.25 20.33
C ASP A 74 -7.38 -9.91 21.70
N THR A 75 -6.50 -10.83 22.09
CA THR A 75 -6.57 -11.51 23.40
C THR A 75 -6.17 -10.57 24.54
N TRP A 76 -5.21 -9.67 24.30
CA TRP A 76 -4.74 -8.72 25.30
C TRP A 76 -5.69 -7.54 25.54
N VAL A 77 -6.53 -7.19 24.56
CA VAL A 77 -7.53 -6.11 24.70
C VAL A 77 -8.79 -6.57 25.46
N ARG A 78 -9.00 -7.88 25.61
CA ARG A 78 -10.19 -8.47 26.25
C ARG A 78 -10.00 -8.85 27.73
N ASN A 79 -8.82 -8.62 28.30
CA ASN A 79 -8.52 -8.83 29.73
C ASN A 79 -8.30 -7.51 30.46
#